data_AF-A0A2T2VKK3-F1
#
_entry.id   AF-A0A2T2VKK3-F1
#
_cell.length_a   1.000
_cell.length_b   1.000
_cell.length_c   1.000
_cell.angle_alpha   90.00
_cell.angle_beta   90.00
_cell.angle_gamma   90.00
#
_symmetry.space_group_name_H-M   'P 1'
#
loop_
_entity.id
_entity.type
_entity.pdbx_description
1 polymer ?
#
loop_
_entity_poly.entity_id
_entity_poly.type
_entity_poly.pdbx_seq_one_letter_code
_entity_poly.pdbx_strand_id
1 'polypeptide(L)'
;MAFTLPELPYPYDALEPHIDAATMEIHHGKHHATYVSKLNNAIEGTENESKELEELLKNASKHPVGVRNNGGGHFNHSLFWQILSPNGGGGPSGELANAIDDTFGSFDKFKEEFAAAALGHFGSGWAWLV
;
A
#
# COMPACT_ATOMS: atom_id res chain seq x y z
N MET A 1 -1.92 -5.99 -20.95
CA MET A 1 -1.85 -7.17 -20.05
C MET A 1 -2.68 -6.83 -18.83
N ALA A 2 -3.46 -7.77 -18.30
CA ALA A 2 -4.28 -7.49 -17.13
C ALA A 2 -3.45 -7.50 -15.84
N PHE A 3 -3.71 -6.57 -14.94
CA PHE A 3 -3.15 -6.59 -13.59
C PHE A 3 -3.69 -7.80 -12.81
N THR A 4 -2.86 -8.37 -11.94
CA THR A 4 -3.20 -9.55 -11.12
C THR A 4 -3.10 -9.21 -9.64
N LEU A 5 -3.92 -9.87 -8.82
CA LEU A 5 -3.79 -9.81 -7.37
C LEU A 5 -2.48 -10.53 -6.98
N PRO A 6 -1.48 -9.84 -6.38
CA PRO A 6 -0.26 -10.50 -5.94
C PRO A 6 -0.55 -11.45 -4.78
N GLU A 7 0.08 -12.61 -4.76
CA GLU A 7 0.03 -13.52 -3.62
C GLU A 7 0.67 -12.88 -2.39
N LEU A 8 0.13 -13.16 -1.20
CA LEU A 8 0.75 -12.73 0.05
C LEU A 8 2.07 -13.49 0.29
N PRO A 9 3.11 -12.84 0.82
CA PRO A 9 4.37 -13.51 1.15
C PRO A 9 4.29 -14.35 2.43
N TYR A 10 3.12 -14.39 3.09
CA TYR A 10 2.86 -15.12 4.33
C TYR A 10 1.37 -15.54 4.41
N PRO A 11 1.03 -16.56 5.23
CA PRO A 11 -0.36 -16.96 5.49
C PRO A 11 -1.21 -15.85 6.12
N TYR A 12 -2.54 -15.92 5.98
CA TYR A 12 -3.46 -14.89 6.50
C TYR A 12 -3.39 -14.69 8.02
N ASP A 13 -3.06 -15.72 8.79
CA ASP A 13 -2.93 -15.67 10.25
C ASP A 13 -1.51 -15.32 10.74
N ALA A 14 -0.56 -15.11 9.84
CA ALA A 14 0.84 -14.89 10.20
C ALA A 14 1.08 -13.59 10.99
N LEU A 15 0.16 -12.62 10.91
CA LEU A 15 0.29 -11.32 11.57
C LEU A 15 -0.46 -11.23 12.90
N GLU A 16 -1.10 -12.31 13.35
CA GLU A 16 -1.68 -12.39 14.70
C GLU A 16 -0.59 -12.21 15.78
N PRO A 17 -0.85 -11.47 16.88
CA PRO A 17 -2.13 -10.84 17.27
C PRO A 17 -2.26 -9.38 16.82
N HIS A 18 -1.43 -8.92 15.89
CA HIS A 18 -1.36 -7.51 15.48
C HIS A 18 -2.37 -7.17 14.38
N ILE A 19 -2.60 -8.09 13.44
CA ILE A 19 -3.67 -8.02 12.45
C ILE A 19 -4.33 -9.39 12.38
N ASP A 20 -5.64 -9.44 12.57
CA ASP A 20 -6.37 -10.71 12.63
C ASP A 20 -6.54 -11.37 11.26
N ALA A 21 -6.62 -12.70 11.25
CA ALA A 21 -6.70 -13.48 10.02
C ALA A 21 -7.93 -13.14 9.16
N ALA A 22 -9.07 -12.81 9.79
CA ALA A 22 -10.30 -12.47 9.09
C ALA A 22 -10.16 -11.13 8.36
N THR A 23 -9.54 -10.13 9.00
CA THR A 23 -9.14 -8.88 8.36
C THR A 23 -8.22 -9.14 7.18
N MET A 24 -7.19 -9.97 7.33
CA MET A 24 -6.25 -10.28 6.25
C MET A 24 -6.94 -10.93 5.04
N GLU A 25 -7.81 -11.92 5.26
CA GLU A 25 -8.56 -12.61 4.20
C GLU A 25 -9.51 -11.65 3.46
N ILE A 26 -10.24 -10.81 4.19
CA ILE A 26 -11.19 -9.85 3.60
C ILE A 26 -10.46 -8.72 2.89
N HIS A 27 -9.41 -8.17 3.50
CA HIS A 27 -8.67 -7.02 2.98
C HIS A 27 -7.89 -7.39 1.70
N HIS A 28 -7.22 -8.55 1.69
CA HIS A 28 -6.55 -9.06 0.50
C HIS A 28 -7.54 -9.63 -0.52
N GLY A 29 -8.33 -10.63 -0.12
CA GLY A 29 -9.16 -11.43 -1.02
C GLY A 29 -10.42 -10.73 -1.54
N LYS A 30 -10.87 -9.64 -0.89
CA LYS A 30 -12.03 -8.86 -1.35
C LYS A 30 -11.66 -7.43 -1.73
N HIS A 31 -11.07 -6.66 -0.82
CA HIS A 31 -10.82 -5.24 -1.08
C HIS A 31 -9.73 -5.04 -2.15
N HIS A 32 -8.54 -5.64 -1.97
CA HIS A 32 -7.47 -5.56 -2.96
C HIS A 32 -7.90 -6.20 -4.31
N ALA A 33 -8.52 -7.39 -4.25
CA ALA A 33 -9.06 -8.06 -5.44
C ALA A 33 -10.06 -7.18 -6.23
N THR A 34 -10.91 -6.43 -5.52
CA THR A 34 -11.87 -5.51 -6.15
C THR A 34 -11.16 -4.34 -6.84
N TYR A 35 -10.11 -3.78 -6.25
CA TYR A 35 -9.32 -2.74 -6.91
C TYR A 35 -8.67 -3.25 -8.20
N VAL A 36 -8.07 -4.45 -8.17
CA VAL A 36 -7.48 -5.08 -9.37
C VAL A 36 -8.54 -5.29 -10.46
N SER A 37 -9.67 -5.91 -10.11
CA SER A 37 -10.75 -6.17 -11.07
C SER A 37 -11.31 -4.87 -11.67
N LYS A 38 -11.59 -3.86 -10.85
CA LYS A 38 -12.13 -2.59 -11.32
C LYS A 38 -11.12 -1.77 -12.12
N LEU A 39 -9.82 -1.89 -11.82
CA LEU A 39 -8.77 -1.28 -12.62
C LEU A 39 -8.73 -1.88 -14.02
N ASN A 40 -8.72 -3.21 -14.13
CA ASN A 40 -8.73 -3.91 -15.42
C ASN A 40 -9.95 -3.51 -16.26
N ASN A 41 -11.15 -3.49 -15.68
CA ASN A 41 -12.35 -3.04 -16.38
C ASN A 41 -12.29 -1.56 -16.80
N ALA A 42 -11.57 -0.72 -16.07
CA ALA A 42 -11.45 0.70 -16.36
C ALA A 42 -10.45 1.02 -17.49
N ILE A 43 -9.53 0.10 -17.80
CA ILE A 43 -8.49 0.28 -18.83
C ILE A 43 -8.73 -0.57 -20.08
N GLU A 44 -9.63 -1.56 -20.03
CA GLU A 44 -9.96 -2.44 -21.17
C GLU A 44 -10.36 -1.64 -22.42
N GLY A 45 -9.73 -1.93 -23.55
CA GLY A 45 -9.98 -1.26 -24.82
C GLY A 45 -9.46 0.17 -24.90
N THR A 46 -8.70 0.64 -23.89
CA THR A 46 -8.09 1.97 -23.86
C THR A 46 -6.59 1.91 -24.12
N GLU A 47 -5.96 3.05 -24.41
CA GLU A 47 -4.51 3.17 -24.50
C GLU A 47 -3.75 2.83 -23.20
N ASN A 48 -4.46 2.65 -22.09
CA ASN A 48 -3.89 2.34 -20.78
C ASN A 48 -3.78 0.83 -20.54
N GLU A 49 -4.38 -0.02 -21.37
CA GLU A 49 -4.41 -1.48 -21.19
C GLU A 49 -3.02 -2.14 -21.29
N SER A 50 -2.08 -1.48 -21.96
CA SER A 50 -0.70 -1.95 -22.11
C SER A 50 0.30 -1.25 -21.19
N LYS A 51 -0.15 -0.34 -20.32
CA LYS A 51 0.74 0.43 -19.44
C LYS A 51 0.99 -0.30 -18.14
N GLU A 52 2.20 -0.13 -17.61
CA GLU A 52 2.55 -0.57 -16.26
C GLU A 52 1.84 0.28 -15.21
N LEU A 53 1.64 -0.27 -14.00
CA LEU A 53 0.90 0.40 -12.93
C LEU A 53 1.53 1.76 -12.57
N GLU A 54 2.85 1.81 -12.46
CA GLU A 54 3.61 3.02 -12.13
C GLU A 54 3.45 4.11 -13.19
N GLU A 55 3.29 3.74 -14.47
CA GLU A 55 3.05 4.71 -15.54
C GLU A 55 1.68 5.38 -15.39
N LEU A 56 0.66 4.59 -15.02
CA LEU A 56 -0.67 5.10 -14.71
C LEU A 56 -0.63 6.03 -13.49
N LEU A 57 0.14 5.68 -12.47
CA LEU A 57 0.20 6.46 -11.22
C LEU A 57 0.96 7.78 -11.37
N LYS A 58 2.05 7.80 -12.17
CA LYS A 58 2.77 9.04 -12.49
C LYS A 58 1.87 10.10 -13.12
N ASN A 59 0.80 9.69 -13.81
CA ASN A 59 -0.19 10.57 -14.43
C ASN A 59 -1.59 10.41 -13.81
N ALA A 60 -1.68 9.93 -12.57
CA ALA A 60 -2.95 9.59 -11.91
C ALA A 60 -4.00 10.71 -11.96
N SER A 61 -3.57 11.97 -11.87
CA SER A 61 -4.44 13.16 -11.93
C SER A 61 -5.05 13.42 -13.31
N LYS A 62 -4.46 12.88 -14.38
CA LYS A 62 -4.93 13.02 -15.77
C LYS A 62 -5.86 11.88 -16.18
N HIS A 63 -5.88 10.78 -15.43
CA HIS A 63 -6.72 9.64 -15.73
C HIS A 63 -8.13 9.78 -15.14
N PRO A 64 -9.14 9.09 -15.72
CA PRO A 64 -10.46 9.01 -15.12
C PRO A 64 -10.40 8.52 -13.67
N VAL A 65 -11.36 8.97 -12.85
CA VAL A 65 -11.43 8.64 -11.42
C VAL A 65 -11.40 7.13 -11.17
N GLY A 66 -11.98 6.32 -12.05
CA GLY A 66 -11.92 4.86 -11.98
C GLY A 66 -10.50 4.31 -12.06
N VAL A 67 -9.69 4.79 -13.01
CA VAL A 67 -8.27 4.39 -13.13
C VAL A 67 -7.47 4.93 -11.95
N ARG A 68 -7.69 6.20 -11.58
CA ARG A 68 -6.99 6.83 -10.44
C ARG A 68 -7.22 6.07 -9.13
N ASN A 69 -8.48 5.83 -8.78
CA ASN A 69 -8.84 5.26 -7.48
C ASN A 69 -8.49 3.77 -7.41
N ASN A 70 -8.74 3.00 -8.48
CA ASN A 70 -8.45 1.56 -8.47
C ASN A 70 -6.96 1.28 -8.72
N GLY A 71 -6.27 2.09 -9.52
CA GLY A 71 -4.82 2.06 -9.68
C GLY A 71 -4.10 2.38 -8.38
N GLY A 72 -4.49 3.47 -7.71
CA GLY A 72 -3.97 3.80 -6.38
C GLY A 72 -4.30 2.71 -5.35
N GLY A 73 -5.52 2.17 -5.37
CA GLY A 73 -5.90 1.04 -4.52
C GLY A 73 -5.01 -0.18 -4.73
N HIS A 74 -4.78 -0.60 -5.97
CA HIS A 74 -3.94 -1.74 -6.28
C HIS A 74 -2.48 -1.52 -5.84
N PHE A 75 -1.90 -0.36 -6.13
CA PHE A 75 -0.52 -0.06 -5.75
C PHE A 75 -0.34 0.01 -4.23
N ASN A 76 -1.21 0.73 -3.54
CA ASN A 76 -1.09 0.93 -2.11
C ASN A 76 -1.15 -0.41 -1.35
N HIS A 77 -2.07 -1.31 -1.72
CA HIS A 77 -2.17 -2.61 -1.08
C HIS A 77 -1.02 -3.53 -1.47
N SER A 78 -0.60 -3.53 -2.74
CA SER A 78 0.55 -4.34 -3.18
C SER A 78 1.81 -3.99 -2.40
N LEU A 79 2.06 -2.70 -2.13
CA LEU A 79 3.15 -2.28 -1.25
C LEU A 79 2.90 -2.67 0.21
N PHE A 80 1.69 -2.42 0.73
CA PHE A 80 1.34 -2.66 2.13
C PHE A 80 1.63 -4.10 2.56
N TRP A 81 1.33 -5.09 1.73
CA TRP A 81 1.61 -6.50 2.03
C TRP A 81 3.10 -6.84 2.06
N GLN A 82 3.94 -6.10 1.33
CA GLN A 82 5.38 -6.35 1.26
C GLN A 82 6.15 -5.74 2.44
N ILE A 83 5.58 -4.72 3.09
CA ILE A 83 6.23 -4.03 4.23
C ILE A 83 5.79 -4.57 5.60
N LEU A 84 4.89 -5.55 5.62
CA LEU A 84 4.48 -6.27 6.83
C LEU A 84 5.23 -7.61 6.92
N SER A 85 5.46 -8.09 8.14
CA SER A 85 6.16 -9.36 8.37
C SER A 85 5.76 -9.97 9.71
N PRO A 86 5.57 -11.29 9.80
CA PRO A 86 5.38 -11.99 11.08
C PRO A 86 6.57 -11.82 12.03
N ASN A 87 7.75 -11.56 11.48
CA ASN A 87 9.00 -11.34 12.22
C ASN A 87 9.50 -9.89 12.04
N GLY A 88 8.57 -8.96 11.83
CA GLY A 88 8.87 -7.54 11.64
C GLY A 88 9.01 -6.77 12.96
N GLY A 89 9.00 -5.44 12.85
CA GLY A 89 9.22 -4.54 13.97
C GLY A 89 10.71 -4.29 14.24
N GLY A 90 11.02 -3.83 15.45
CA GLY A 90 12.35 -3.33 15.78
C GLY A 90 12.63 -1.95 15.15
N GLY A 91 13.91 -1.57 15.11
CA GLY A 91 14.38 -0.36 14.46
C GLY A 91 14.97 -0.64 13.07
N PRO A 92 14.97 0.35 12.16
CA PRO A 92 15.67 0.23 10.89
C PRO A 92 17.18 0.15 11.12
N SER A 93 17.93 -0.20 10.07
CA SER A 93 19.40 -0.25 10.09
C SER A 93 19.97 0.40 8.83
N GLY A 94 21.27 0.72 8.87
CA GLY A 94 21.99 1.24 7.70
C GLY A 94 21.52 2.65 7.30
N GLU A 95 21.51 2.91 5.99
CA GLU A 95 21.21 4.25 5.45
C GLU A 95 19.83 4.78 5.87
N LEU A 96 18.83 3.90 5.98
CA LEU A 96 17.49 4.30 6.42
C LEU A 96 17.47 4.76 7.88
N ALA A 97 18.21 4.07 8.77
CA ALA A 97 18.30 4.48 10.17
C ALA A 97 18.97 5.85 10.30
N ASN A 98 20.08 6.05 9.58
CA ASN A 98 20.79 7.34 9.56
C ASN A 98 19.89 8.46 9.01
N ALA A 99 19.19 8.23 7.90
CA ALA A 99 18.29 9.22 7.32
C ALA A 99 17.13 9.58 8.26
N ILE A 100 16.61 8.60 9.02
CA ILE A 100 15.59 8.85 10.03
C ILE A 100 16.14 9.66 11.19
N ASP A 101 17.32 9.32 11.71
CA ASP A 101 17.94 10.06 12.81
C ASP A 101 18.31 11.49 12.38
N ASP A 102 18.81 11.68 11.15
CA ASP A 102 19.15 13.01 10.62
C ASP A 102 17.91 13.90 10.40
N THR A 103 16.78 13.30 10.01
CA THR A 103 15.55 14.03 9.66
C THR A 103 14.65 14.26 10.88
N PHE A 104 14.43 13.21 11.67
CA PHE A 104 13.47 13.20 12.78
C PHE A 104 14.17 13.27 14.16
N GLY A 105 15.50 13.17 14.21
CA GLY A 105 16.28 13.16 15.45
C GLY A 105 16.34 11.81 16.16
N SER A 106 15.35 10.92 15.94
CA SER A 106 15.37 9.53 16.41
C SER A 106 14.26 8.71 15.75
N PHE A 107 14.41 7.38 15.75
CA PHE A 107 13.33 6.46 15.33
C PHE A 107 12.06 6.58 16.20
N ASP A 108 12.18 6.86 17.50
CA ASP A 108 11.02 7.07 18.35
C ASP A 108 10.26 8.35 17.96
N LYS A 109 10.98 9.43 17.66
CA LYS A 109 10.36 10.66 17.17
C LYS A 109 9.69 10.48 15.82
N PHE A 110 10.31 9.73 14.91
CA PHE A 110 9.67 9.32 13.65
C PHE A 110 8.34 8.59 13.90
N LYS A 111 8.31 7.59 14.80
CA LYS A 111 7.06 6.85 15.10
C LYS A 111 5.98 7.77 15.67
N GLU A 112 6.33 8.73 16.53
CA GLU A 112 5.38 9.73 17.03
C GLU A 112 4.76 10.55 15.89
N GLU A 113 5.60 11.06 14.98
CA GLU A 113 5.14 11.88 13.86
C GLU A 113 4.33 11.08 12.84
N PHE A 114 4.77 9.86 12.52
CA PHE A 114 4.05 8.95 11.63
C PHE A 114 2.68 8.58 12.21
N ALA A 115 2.60 8.28 13.52
CA ALA A 115 1.35 8.01 14.21
C ALA A 115 0.44 9.24 14.25
N ALA A 116 0.99 10.44 14.48
CA ALA A 116 0.23 11.68 14.46
C ALA A 116 -0.35 11.97 13.06
N ALA A 117 0.41 11.73 11.99
CA ALA A 117 -0.07 11.85 10.62
C ALA A 117 -1.20 10.85 10.32
N ALA A 118 -1.05 9.60 10.73
CA ALA A 118 -2.09 8.57 10.57
C ALA A 118 -3.38 8.93 11.32
N LEU A 119 -3.27 9.38 12.58
CA LEU A 119 -4.41 9.78 13.41
C LEU A 119 -5.08 11.07 12.94
N GLY A 120 -4.30 12.02 12.41
CA GLY A 120 -4.78 13.31 11.92
C GLY A 120 -5.51 13.24 10.58
N HIS A 121 -5.43 12.12 9.86
CA HIS A 121 -6.12 11.94 8.59
C HIS A 121 -7.61 11.67 8.80
N PHE A 122 -8.47 12.60 8.37
CA PHE A 122 -9.92 12.45 8.49
C PHE A 122 -10.51 11.64 7.31
N GLY A 123 -11.21 10.55 7.63
CA GLY A 123 -11.80 9.64 6.64
C GLY A 123 -10.83 8.55 6.18
N SER A 124 -11.07 7.95 5.01
CA SER A 124 -10.19 6.90 4.46
C SER A 124 -8.92 7.50 3.86
N GLY A 125 -7.76 6.87 4.12
CA GLY A 125 -6.48 7.29 3.57
C GLY A 125 -5.31 6.42 4.03
N TRP A 126 -4.10 6.94 3.82
CA TRP A 126 -2.84 6.24 4.07
C TRP A 126 -1.84 7.22 4.68
N ALA A 127 -1.03 6.74 5.64
CA ALA A 127 0.15 7.45 6.14
C ALA A 127 1.40 6.91 5.43
N TRP A 128 2.34 7.80 5.12
CA TRP A 128 3.50 7.49 4.27
C TRP A 128 4.79 8.05 4.86
N LEU A 129 5.88 7.29 4.72
CA LEU A 129 7.25 7.78 4.80
C LEU A 129 7.78 7.85 3.36
N VAL A 130 8.21 9.04 2.92
CA VAL A 130 8.64 9.34 1.55
C VAL A 130 9.85 10.26 1.52
#